data_AF-A0ABD1Z4K7-F1
#
_entry.id   AF-A0ABD1Z4K7-F1
#
_cell.length_a   1.000
_cell.length_b   1.000
_cell.length_c   1.000
_cell.angle_alpha   90.00
_cell.angle_beta   90.00
_cell.angle_gamma   90.00
#
_symmetry.space_group_name_H-M   'P 1'
#
loop_
_entity.id
_entity.type
_entity.pdbx_description
1 polymer ?
#
loop_
_entity_poly.entity_id
_entity_poly.type
_entity_poly.pdbx_seq_one_letter_code
_entity_poly.pdbx_strand_id
1 'polypeptide(L)'
;MMDNILSFWLSNDNLTQQKRSGLFFKLDFEKAFDRVEHDFLWDTMSKLGLGDKFIRLVKGLTVGAQTMININGGFSPRFDITRGVRQGCPLAPLLFAISTEPLMAMLKGAIAQGRIKSLSFGNSAVADFSLFADDMDIYMEVDQASFTALKGILTFFESASGARLNL
;
A
#
# COMPACT_ATOMS: atom_id res chain seq x y z
N MET A 1 -12.92 -6.48 -2.38
CA MET A 1 -13.93 -5.92 -1.44
C MET A 1 -14.56 -6.99 -0.53
N MET A 2 -15.12 -8.10 -1.06
CA MET A 2 -15.68 -9.17 -0.20
C MET A 2 -14.62 -9.88 0.66
N ASP A 3 -13.41 -10.07 0.16
CA ASP A 3 -12.36 -10.85 0.84
C ASP A 3 -11.88 -10.19 2.14
N ASN A 4 -11.74 -8.86 2.15
CA ASN A 4 -11.35 -8.09 3.33
C ASN A 4 -12.42 -8.14 4.43
N ILE A 5 -13.69 -8.00 4.04
CA ILE A 5 -14.82 -8.09 4.97
C ILE A 5 -14.91 -9.49 5.57
N LEU A 6 -14.76 -10.54 4.75
CA LEU A 6 -14.78 -11.91 5.23
C LEU A 6 -13.60 -12.19 6.18
N SER A 7 -12.40 -11.70 5.84
CA SER A 7 -11.20 -11.82 6.68
C SER A 7 -11.38 -11.15 8.04
N PHE A 8 -12.05 -9.99 8.08
CA PHE A 8 -12.42 -9.31 9.32
C PHE A 8 -13.38 -10.14 10.17
N TRP A 9 -14.48 -10.60 9.59
CA TRP A 9 -15.47 -11.38 10.32
C TRP A 9 -14.87 -12.66 10.89
N LEU A 10 -14.09 -13.40 10.09
CA LEU A 10 -13.41 -14.61 10.52
C LEU A 10 -12.41 -14.33 11.66
N SER A 11 -11.62 -13.26 11.55
CA SER A 11 -10.66 -12.90 12.60
C SER A 11 -11.37 -12.53 13.91
N ASN A 12 -12.45 -11.75 13.82
CA ASN A 12 -13.23 -11.33 14.99
C ASN A 12 -13.96 -12.50 15.66
N ASP A 13 -14.57 -13.40 14.88
CA ASP A 13 -15.23 -14.59 15.42
C ASP A 13 -14.24 -15.50 16.14
N ASN A 14 -13.07 -15.75 15.55
CA ASN A 14 -12.03 -16.54 16.18
C ASN A 14 -11.48 -15.91 17.48
N LEU A 15 -11.28 -14.59 17.50
CA LEU A 15 -10.87 -13.86 18.72
C LEU A 15 -11.91 -14.05 19.84
N THR A 16 -13.19 -13.94 19.49
CA THR A 16 -14.31 -14.11 20.42
C THR A 16 -14.37 -15.53 20.97
N GLN A 17 -14.25 -16.54 20.11
CA GLN A 17 -14.23 -17.96 20.52
C GLN A 17 -13.04 -18.28 21.45
N GLN A 18 -11.87 -17.72 21.19
CA GLN A 18 -10.67 -17.94 22.00
C GLN A 18 -10.57 -17.02 23.23
N LYS A 19 -11.53 -16.11 23.44
CA LYS A 19 -11.50 -15.08 24.49
C LYS A 19 -10.19 -14.26 24.46
N ARG A 20 -9.68 -13.98 23.27
CA ARG A 20 -8.47 -13.17 23.05
C ARG A 20 -8.87 -11.80 22.52
N SER A 21 -8.09 -10.78 22.88
CA SER A 21 -8.21 -9.45 22.31
C SER A 21 -7.16 -9.25 21.23
N GLY A 22 -7.52 -8.54 20.16
CA GLY A 22 -6.62 -8.14 19.08
C GLY A 22 -6.87 -6.69 18.69
N LEU A 23 -5.93 -6.11 17.96
CA LEU A 23 -6.06 -4.82 17.30
C LEU A 23 -6.32 -5.06 15.81
N PHE A 24 -7.25 -4.27 15.29
CA PHE A 24 -7.56 -4.22 13.87
C PHE A 24 -7.33 -2.79 13.38
N PHE A 25 -6.50 -2.64 12.35
CA PHE A 25 -6.27 -1.37 11.67
C PHE A 25 -6.81 -1.48 10.26
N LYS A 26 -7.74 -0.59 9.91
CA LYS A 26 -8.12 -0.34 8.53
C LYS A 26 -7.46 0.95 8.07
N LEU A 27 -6.53 0.83 7.14
CA LEU A 27 -5.76 1.91 6.54
C LEU A 27 -6.21 2.11 5.09
N ASP A 28 -6.19 3.35 4.67
CA ASP A 28 -6.58 3.85 3.36
C ASP A 28 -5.46 4.76 2.83
N PHE A 29 -5.13 4.60 1.55
CA PHE A 29 -4.14 5.44 0.89
C PHE A 29 -4.77 6.75 0.41
N GLU A 30 -4.38 7.87 1.00
CA GLU A 30 -4.86 9.18 0.57
C GLU A 30 -4.44 9.41 -0.89
N LYS A 31 -5.41 9.57 -1.79
CA LYS A 31 -5.16 9.79 -3.23
C LYS A 31 -4.15 8.78 -3.81
N ALA A 32 -4.39 7.49 -3.55
CA ALA A 32 -3.53 6.35 -3.90
C ALA A 32 -2.80 6.49 -5.25
N PHE A 33 -3.55 6.74 -6.33
CA PHE A 33 -2.96 6.87 -7.67
C PHE A 33 -2.18 8.16 -7.88
N ASP A 34 -2.64 9.29 -7.34
CA ASP A 34 -2.02 10.60 -7.56
C ASP A 34 -0.71 10.76 -6.78
N ARG A 35 -0.55 9.97 -5.69
CA ARG A 35 0.61 10.05 -4.81
C ARG A 35 1.77 9.14 -5.19
N VAL A 36 1.69 8.34 -6.25
CA VAL A 36 2.81 7.49 -6.65
C VAL A 36 3.99 8.32 -7.15
N GLU A 37 5.09 8.38 -6.39
CA GLU A 37 6.31 9.03 -6.86
C GLU A 37 7.00 8.18 -7.94
N HIS A 38 7.34 8.81 -9.07
CA HIS A 38 7.84 8.09 -10.24
C HIS A 38 9.21 7.46 -10.00
N ASP A 39 10.14 8.21 -9.39
CA ASP A 39 11.49 7.70 -9.08
C ASP A 39 11.42 6.48 -8.15
N PHE A 40 10.60 6.56 -7.10
CA PHE A 40 10.37 5.45 -6.18
C PHE A 40 9.78 4.22 -6.88
N LEU A 41 8.80 4.44 -7.78
CA LEU A 41 8.23 3.36 -8.59
C LEU A 41 9.29 2.68 -9.45
N TRP A 42 10.12 3.44 -10.16
CA TRP A 42 11.16 2.87 -11.04
C TRP A 42 12.22 2.11 -10.26
N ASP A 43 12.65 2.63 -9.11
CA ASP A 43 13.58 1.95 -8.21
C ASP A 43 12.98 0.65 -7.67
N THR A 44 11.69 0.67 -7.32
CA THR A 44 10.96 -0.52 -6.87
C THR A 44 10.88 -1.56 -7.99
N MET A 45 10.50 -1.16 -9.21
CA MET A 45 10.47 -2.04 -10.37
C MET A 45 11.84 -2.67 -10.65
N SER A 46 12.91 -1.89 -10.54
CA SER A 46 14.28 -2.37 -10.73
C SER A 46 14.68 -3.39 -9.67
N LYS A 47 14.35 -3.15 -8.39
CA LYS A 47 14.61 -4.08 -7.28
C LYS A 47 13.81 -5.37 -7.38
N LEU A 48 12.60 -5.32 -7.93
CA LEU A 48 11.79 -6.50 -8.24
C LEU A 48 12.30 -7.28 -9.47
N GLY A 49 13.35 -6.80 -10.14
CA GLY A 49 13.92 -7.47 -11.30
C GLY A 49 13.07 -7.34 -12.56
N LEU A 50 12.17 -6.35 -12.62
CA LEU A 50 11.44 -6.06 -13.85
C LEU A 50 12.44 -5.55 -14.90
N GLY A 51 12.52 -6.25 -16.04
CA GLY A 51 13.57 -5.97 -17.02
C GLY A 51 13.55 -4.53 -17.54
N ASP A 52 14.74 -3.97 -17.82
CA ASP A 52 14.93 -2.57 -18.23
C ASP A 52 14.04 -2.12 -19.39
N LYS A 53 13.72 -3.05 -20.31
CA LYS A 53 12.81 -2.76 -21.43
C LYS A 53 11.43 -2.36 -20.92
N PHE A 54 10.89 -3.08 -19.95
CA PHE A 54 9.58 -2.78 -19.36
C PHE A 54 9.63 -1.48 -18.56
N ILE A 55 10.66 -1.27 -17.75
CA ILE A 55 10.85 -0.01 -16.99
C ILE A 55 10.92 1.19 -17.94
N ARG A 56 11.66 1.08 -19.06
CA ARG A 56 11.73 2.15 -20.07
C ARG A 56 10.38 2.43 -20.72
N LEU A 57 9.55 1.41 -20.97
CA LEU A 57 8.20 1.61 -21.48
C LEU A 57 7.33 2.37 -20.48
N VAL A 58 7.37 2.00 -19.20
CA VAL A 58 6.63 2.71 -18.14
C VAL A 58 7.12 4.15 -18.00
N LYS A 59 8.44 4.38 -18.00
CA LYS A 59 9.03 5.74 -18.03
C LYS A 59 8.52 6.55 -19.21
N GLY A 60 8.44 5.96 -20.41
CA GLY A 60 7.93 6.63 -21.60
C GLY A 60 6.45 7.06 -21.50
N LEU A 61 5.67 6.46 -20.60
CA LEU A 61 4.27 6.84 -20.36
C LEU A 61 4.12 7.98 -19.36
N THR A 62 5.13 8.25 -18.52
CA THR A 62 5.04 9.21 -17.41
C THR A 62 5.99 10.40 -17.57
N VAL A 63 7.18 10.21 -18.12
CA VAL A 63 8.21 11.26 -18.26
C VAL A 63 7.77 12.30 -19.30
N GLY A 64 7.79 13.58 -18.91
CA GLY A 64 7.40 14.70 -19.76
C GLY A 64 5.89 14.79 -20.02
N ALA A 65 5.08 14.02 -19.28
CA ALA A 65 3.63 14.13 -19.36
C ALA A 65 3.19 15.51 -18.83
N GLN A 66 2.34 16.18 -19.60
CA GLN A 66 1.75 17.46 -19.24
C GLN A 66 0.24 17.35 -19.14
N THR A 67 -0.35 18.12 -18.23
CA THR A 67 -1.79 18.24 -18.09
C THR A 67 -2.22 19.70 -17.96
N MET A 68 -3.52 19.92 -18.04
CA MET A 68 -4.17 21.22 -17.92
C MET A 68 -5.53 21.02 -17.26
N ILE A 69 -5.98 21.99 -16.48
CA ILE A 69 -7.24 21.94 -15.74
C ILE A 69 -8.30 22.65 -16.59
N ASN A 70 -9.45 21.99 -16.79
CA ASN A 70 -10.64 22.62 -17.38
C ASN A 70 -11.53 23.15 -16.25
N ILE A 71 -11.75 24.46 -16.22
CA ILE A 71 -12.65 25.15 -15.30
C ILE A 71 -13.70 25.88 -16.13
N ASN A 72 -14.93 25.36 -16.13
CA ASN A 72 -16.08 25.94 -16.83
C ASN A 72 -15.83 26.22 -18.33
N GLY A 73 -15.11 25.33 -19.02
CA GLY A 73 -14.75 25.49 -20.44
C GLY A 73 -13.51 26.34 -20.69
N GLY A 74 -12.96 26.99 -19.65
CA GLY A 74 -11.66 27.63 -19.67
C GLY A 74 -10.55 26.66 -19.31
N PHE A 75 -9.43 26.74 -20.02
CA PHE A 75 -8.29 25.88 -19.80
C PHE A 75 -7.15 26.62 -19.08
N SER A 76 -6.55 25.98 -18.07
CA SER A 76 -5.32 26.47 -17.47
C SER A 76 -4.13 26.37 -18.44
N PRO A 77 -3.03 27.09 -18.18
CA PRO A 77 -1.74 26.74 -18.77
C PRO A 77 -1.40 25.26 -18.51
N ARG A 78 -0.61 24.67 -19.41
CA ARG A 78 -0.08 23.32 -19.22
C ARG A 78 0.96 23.31 -18.09
N PHE A 79 0.97 22.25 -17.32
CA PHE A 79 1.98 21.99 -16.31
C PHE A 79 2.38 20.51 -16.33
N ASP A 80 3.59 20.24 -15.87
CA ASP A 80 4.17 18.90 -15.87
C ASP A 80 3.56 18.03 -14.76
N ILE A 81 3.35 16.75 -15.07
CA ILE A 81 2.98 15.72 -14.12
C ILE A 81 4.27 15.13 -13.55
N THR A 82 4.62 15.49 -12.32
CA THR A 82 5.84 15.01 -11.65
C THR A 82 5.62 13.75 -10.81
N ARG A 83 4.36 13.42 -10.50
CA ARG A 83 3.97 12.25 -9.72
C ARG A 83 2.58 11.77 -10.11
N GLY A 84 2.28 10.56 -9.67
CA GLY A 84 1.01 9.89 -9.84
C GLY A 84 0.93 9.05 -11.11
N VAL A 85 -0.02 8.13 -11.13
CA VAL A 85 -0.36 7.31 -12.29
C VAL A 85 -1.74 7.69 -12.81
N ARG A 86 -1.88 7.67 -14.14
CA ARG A 86 -3.08 8.21 -14.79
C ARG A 86 -4.31 7.35 -14.48
N GLN A 87 -5.30 7.92 -13.79
CA GLN A 87 -6.59 7.27 -13.59
C GLN A 87 -7.27 6.98 -14.94
N GLY A 88 -7.92 5.82 -15.05
CA GLY A 88 -8.47 5.31 -16.31
C GLY A 88 -7.45 4.66 -17.24
N CYS A 89 -6.16 4.69 -16.91
CA CYS A 89 -5.15 3.87 -17.58
C CYS A 89 -5.26 2.41 -17.09
N PRO A 90 -5.39 1.41 -17.97
CA PRO A 90 -5.43 0.00 -17.57
C PRO A 90 -4.20 -0.45 -16.78
N LEU A 91 -3.06 0.23 -16.95
CA LEU A 91 -1.80 -0.08 -16.27
C LEU A 91 -1.69 0.52 -14.86
N ALA A 92 -2.47 1.56 -14.54
CA ALA A 92 -2.35 2.28 -13.27
C ALA A 92 -2.56 1.40 -12.02
N PRO A 93 -3.55 0.48 -11.97
CA PRO A 93 -3.70 -0.44 -10.84
C PRO A 93 -2.47 -1.32 -10.60
N LEU A 94 -1.83 -1.80 -11.67
CA LEU A 94 -0.63 -2.63 -11.57
C LEU A 94 0.57 -1.83 -11.05
N LEU A 95 0.78 -0.61 -11.57
CA LEU A 95 1.86 0.25 -11.10
C LEU A 95 1.68 0.65 -9.64
N PHE A 96 0.44 0.90 -9.22
CA PHE A 96 0.14 1.13 -7.82
C PHE A 96 0.47 -0.09 -6.95
N ALA A 97 0.04 -1.30 -7.35
CA ALA A 97 0.39 -2.53 -6.62
C ALA A 97 1.90 -2.77 -6.54
N ILE A 98 2.64 -2.46 -7.61
CA ILE A 98 4.11 -2.53 -7.59
C ILE A 98 4.69 -1.54 -6.57
N SER A 99 4.15 -0.32 -6.52
CA SER A 99 4.63 0.72 -5.58
C SER A 99 4.38 0.36 -4.11
N THR A 100 3.39 -0.48 -3.80
CA THR A 100 3.07 -0.89 -2.42
C THR A 100 3.81 -2.17 -1.99
N GLU A 101 4.45 -2.89 -2.91
CA GLU A 101 5.20 -4.11 -2.60
C GLU A 101 6.30 -3.91 -1.52
N PRO A 102 7.08 -2.80 -1.50
CA PRO A 102 8.04 -2.56 -0.42
C PRO A 102 7.40 -2.49 0.96
N LEU A 103 6.19 -1.91 1.08
CA LEU A 103 5.45 -1.89 2.34
C LEU A 103 5.09 -3.30 2.78
N MET A 104 4.55 -4.12 1.87
CA MET A 104 4.23 -5.51 2.15
C MET A 104 5.46 -6.29 2.60
N ALA A 105 6.60 -6.13 1.91
CA ALA A 105 7.84 -6.81 2.26
C ALA A 105 8.35 -6.41 3.66
N MET A 106 8.27 -5.13 4.03
CA MET A 106 8.64 -4.65 5.37
C MET A 106 7.76 -5.24 6.46
N LEU A 107 6.45 -5.33 6.23
CA LEU A 107 5.50 -5.90 7.19
C LEU A 107 5.72 -7.41 7.36
N LYS A 108 5.86 -8.17 6.26
CA LYS A 108 6.22 -9.61 6.34
C LYS A 108 7.51 -9.82 7.13
N GLY A 109 8.53 -9.00 6.85
CA GLY A 109 9.80 -9.05 7.54
C GLY A 109 9.66 -8.76 9.04
N ALA A 110 8.89 -7.74 9.42
CA ALA A 110 8.65 -7.38 10.82
C ALA A 110 7.90 -8.48 11.59
N ILE A 111 6.95 -9.15 10.95
CA ILE A 111 6.21 -10.27 11.55
C ILE A 111 7.11 -11.50 11.69
N ALA A 112 7.85 -11.87 10.64
CA ALA A 112 8.79 -13.00 10.67
C ALA A 112 9.89 -12.82 11.75
N GLN A 113 10.24 -11.58 12.06
CA GLN A 113 11.20 -11.22 13.11
C GLN A 113 10.57 -11.06 14.50
N GLY A 114 9.24 -11.24 14.63
CA GLY A 114 8.52 -11.07 15.88
C GLY A 114 8.42 -9.63 16.38
N ARG A 115 8.74 -8.63 15.55
CA ARG A 115 8.59 -7.19 15.89
C ARG A 115 7.15 -6.75 15.87
N ILE A 116 6.34 -7.37 15.01
CA ILE A 116 4.89 -7.25 15.01
C ILE A 116 4.35 -8.64 15.37
N LYS A 117 3.67 -8.73 16.50
CA LYS A 117 2.98 -9.95 16.92
C LYS A 117 1.67 -10.07 16.16
N SER A 118 1.60 -10.98 15.20
CA SER A 118 0.37 -11.21 14.45
C SER A 118 -0.60 -12.12 15.20
N LEU A 119 -1.87 -12.13 14.78
CA LEU A 119 -2.87 -13.02 15.34
C LEU A 119 -2.72 -14.43 14.75
N SER A 120 -2.06 -15.33 15.47
CA SER A 120 -2.04 -16.75 15.12
C SER A 120 -3.33 -17.45 15.58
N PHE A 121 -4.05 -18.13 14.68
CA PHE A 121 -5.17 -18.99 15.04
C PHE A 121 -4.84 -20.45 14.70
N GLY A 122 -4.26 -21.17 15.68
CA GLY A 122 -3.82 -22.56 15.50
C GLY A 122 -2.54 -22.68 14.68
N ASN A 123 -2.40 -23.75 13.89
CA ASN A 123 -1.22 -24.00 13.02
C ASN A 123 -1.23 -23.18 11.71
N SER A 124 -2.27 -22.39 11.48
CA SER A 124 -2.39 -21.51 10.33
C SER A 124 -2.23 -20.06 10.79
N ALA A 125 -1.18 -19.39 10.32
CA ALA A 125 -1.14 -17.94 10.37
C ALA A 125 -2.29 -17.42 9.49
N VAL A 126 -3.34 -16.88 10.10
CA VAL A 126 -4.41 -16.22 9.35
C VAL A 126 -3.82 -14.91 8.85
N ALA A 127 -3.92 -14.68 7.54
CA ALA A 127 -3.31 -13.59 6.80
C ALA A 127 -3.14 -12.30 7.63
N ASP A 128 -1.89 -11.95 7.93
CA ASP A 128 -1.52 -10.91 8.89
C ASP A 128 -1.90 -9.49 8.44
N PHE A 129 -2.15 -9.32 7.14
CA PHE A 129 -2.66 -8.10 6.54
C PHE A 129 -3.16 -8.40 5.12
N SER A 130 -4.15 -7.64 4.65
CA SER A 130 -4.62 -7.65 3.26
C SER A 130 -4.31 -6.30 2.64
N LEU A 131 -3.80 -6.29 1.41
CA LEU A 131 -3.66 -5.07 0.63
C LEU A 131 -4.39 -5.29 -0.70
N PHE A 132 -5.57 -4.67 -0.83
CA PHE A 132 -6.38 -4.78 -2.02
C PHE A 132 -6.68 -3.39 -2.55
N ALA A 133 -6.04 -3.04 -3.67
CA ALA A 133 -6.03 -1.66 -4.16
C ALA A 133 -5.60 -0.71 -3.04
N ASP A 134 -6.42 0.29 -2.72
CA ASP A 134 -6.23 1.32 -1.71
C ASP A 134 -6.62 0.92 -0.28
N ASP A 135 -7.38 -0.16 -0.10
CA ASP A 135 -7.72 -0.68 1.23
C ASP A 135 -6.60 -1.59 1.75
N MET A 136 -6.09 -1.26 2.94
CA MET A 136 -5.14 -2.09 3.68
C MET A 136 -5.66 -2.42 5.08
N ASP A 137 -5.76 -3.71 5.37
CA ASP A 137 -6.25 -4.21 6.66
C ASP A 137 -5.11 -4.92 7.39
N ILE A 138 -4.92 -4.65 8.69
CA ILE A 138 -3.87 -5.27 9.52
C ILE A 138 -4.48 -5.83 10.81
N TYR A 139 -4.11 -7.06 11.15
CA TYR A 139 -4.51 -7.72 12.38
C TYR A 139 -3.29 -8.06 13.23
N MET A 140 -3.33 -7.68 14.50
CA MET A 140 -2.20 -7.91 15.41
C MET A 140 -2.65 -8.07 16.87
N GLU A 141 -1.78 -8.64 17.70
CA GLU A 141 -2.02 -8.72 19.13
C GLU A 141 -1.99 -7.34 19.79
N VAL A 142 -2.66 -7.21 20.94
CA VAL A 142 -2.62 -5.99 21.76
C VAL A 142 -1.25 -5.87 22.41
N ASP A 143 -0.33 -5.18 21.74
CA ASP A 143 1.06 -5.03 22.18
C ASP A 143 1.63 -3.67 21.74
N GLN A 144 2.07 -2.85 22.72
CA GLN A 144 2.55 -1.49 22.46
C GLN A 144 3.82 -1.47 21.60
N ALA A 145 4.70 -2.46 21.74
CA ALA A 145 5.92 -2.55 20.94
C ALA A 145 5.59 -2.83 19.48
N SER A 146 4.65 -3.75 19.22
CA SER A 146 4.16 -4.06 17.88
C SER A 146 3.49 -2.85 17.23
N PHE A 147 2.68 -2.08 17.98
CA PHE A 147 2.06 -0.86 17.45
C PHE A 147 3.10 0.20 17.08
N THR A 148 4.12 0.37 17.92
CA THR A 148 5.23 1.29 17.66
C THR A 148 6.03 0.87 16.43
N ALA A 149 6.27 -0.44 16.25
CA ALA A 149 6.93 -0.99 15.07
C ALA A 149 6.11 -0.75 13.79
N LEU A 150 4.80 -1.01 13.84
CA LEU A 150 3.88 -0.75 12.73
C LEU A 150 3.92 0.72 12.32
N LYS A 151 3.75 1.64 13.29
CA LYS A 151 3.79 3.07 13.04
C LYS A 151 5.13 3.50 12.42
N GLY A 152 6.24 2.97 12.92
CA GLY A 152 7.58 3.23 12.36
C GLY A 152 7.72 2.78 10.91
N ILE A 153 7.21 1.60 10.56
CA ILE A 153 7.22 1.08 9.18
C ILE A 153 6.38 1.97 8.27
N LEU A 154 5.17 2.35 8.70
CA LEU A 154 4.27 3.19 7.92
C LEU A 154 4.90 4.58 7.67
N THR A 155 5.40 5.25 8.70
CA THR A 155 6.06 6.56 8.56
C THR A 155 7.31 6.48 7.67
N PHE A 156 8.11 5.42 7.79
CA PHE A 156 9.25 5.22 6.90
C PHE A 156 8.80 5.03 5.44
N PHE A 157 7.79 4.20 5.20
CA PHE A 157 7.24 3.99 3.86
C PHE A 157 6.69 5.29 3.25
N GLU A 158 5.91 6.07 4.00
CA GLU A 158 5.40 7.37 3.54
C GLU A 158 6.53 8.31 3.14
N SER A 159 7.59 8.39 3.96
CA SER A 159 8.74 9.26 3.67
C SER A 159 9.51 8.85 2.41
N ALA A 160 9.59 7.55 2.12
CA ALA A 160 10.35 7.02 0.99
C ALA A 160 9.54 7.02 -0.32
N SER A 161 8.23 6.72 -0.23
CA SER A 161 7.35 6.54 -1.40
C SER A 161 6.58 7.79 -1.79
N GLY A 162 6.49 8.78 -0.90
CA GLY A 162 5.60 9.94 -1.02
C GLY A 162 4.12 9.62 -0.81
N ALA A 163 3.76 8.35 -0.54
CA ALA A 163 2.43 7.94 -0.17
C ALA A 163 2.01 8.54 1.19
N ARG A 164 0.71 8.48 1.47
CA ARG A 164 0.16 8.90 2.76
C ARG A 164 -0.96 7.96 3.16
N LEU A 165 -0.91 7.46 4.38
CA LEU A 165 -1.89 6.58 4.98
C LEU A 165 -2.56 7.26 6.16
N ASN A 166 -3.83 6.95 6.40
CA ASN A 166 -4.52 7.34 7.62
C ASN A 166 -4.28 6.31 8.74
N LEU A 167 -3.45 6.67 9.72
CA LEU A 167 -3.26 5.91 10.96
C LEU A 167 -3.64 6.78 12.17
#